data_AF-A0A377D0X8-F1
#
_entry.id   AF-A0A377D0X8-F1
#
_cell.length_a   1.000
_cell.length_b   1.000
_cell.length_c   1.000
_cell.angle_alpha   90.00
_cell.angle_beta   90.00
_cell.angle_gamma   90.00
#
_symmetry.space_group_name_H-M   'P 1'
#
loop_
_entity.id
_entity.type
_entity.pdbx_description
1 polymer ?
#
loop_
_entity_poly.entity_id
_entity_poly.type
_entity_poly.pdbx_seq_one_letter_code
_entity_poly.pdbx_strand_id
1 'polypeptide(L)'
;MMADSGARGSAAQIRQLAGMRGLMAKPDGSIIETPITANFREGLNVLQYFISTHGARKGLADTALKTANSGYLTRRLVDVAQDLVVTEDDCGTHEGIMMTPVIEGGDVKEPLRDRVLGRVTAEDVLKPGTADILVPRNHAAARTVV
;
A
#
# COMPACT_ATOMS: atom_id res chain seq x y z
N MET A 1 20.18 7.72 12.96
CA MET A 1 19.25 8.36 13.91
C MET A 1 17.96 8.81 13.22
N MET A 2 17.91 9.90 12.43
CA MET A 2 16.63 10.40 11.85
C MET A 2 15.89 9.40 10.93
N ALA A 3 16.53 8.92 9.85
CA ALA A 3 15.87 7.97 8.93
C ALA A 3 15.67 6.59 9.55
N ASP A 4 16.64 6.13 10.35
CA ASP A 4 16.62 4.82 11.01
C ASP A 4 15.51 4.72 12.07
N SER A 5 15.25 5.81 12.80
CA SER A 5 14.13 5.89 13.74
C SER A 5 12.74 5.95 13.08
N GLY A 6 12.66 6.09 11.76
CA GLY A 6 11.39 6.26 11.04
C GLY A 6 10.74 7.65 11.19
N ALA A 7 11.34 8.58 11.94
CA ALA A 7 10.76 9.90 12.19
C ALA A 7 10.62 10.74 10.92
N ARG A 8 11.70 10.87 10.14
CA ARG A 8 11.72 11.55 8.84
C ARG A 8 12.99 11.21 8.08
N GLY A 9 12.87 11.06 6.77
CA GLY A 9 14.00 10.69 5.91
C GLY A 9 13.93 9.23 5.46
N SER A 10 14.35 8.96 4.24
CA SER A 10 14.53 7.60 3.74
C SER A 10 15.96 7.39 3.23
N ALA A 11 16.37 6.13 3.07
CA ALA A 11 17.66 5.80 2.47
C ALA A 11 17.82 6.42 1.06
N ALA A 12 16.73 6.53 0.31
CA ALA A 12 16.73 7.20 -1.00
C ALA A 12 17.01 8.72 -0.89
N GLN A 13 16.41 9.40 0.11
CA GLN A 13 16.66 10.83 0.34
C GLN A 13 18.09 11.07 0.86
N ILE A 14 18.58 10.22 1.76
CA ILE A 14 19.98 10.30 2.24
C ILE A 14 20.96 10.09 1.10
N ARG A 15 20.68 9.15 0.19
CA ARG A 15 21.51 8.92 -1.00
C ARG A 15 21.67 10.19 -1.83
N GLN A 16 20.62 10.99 -2.02
CA GLN A 16 20.72 12.24 -2.78
C GLN A 16 21.47 13.36 -2.04
N LEU A 17 21.54 13.29 -0.71
CA LEU A 17 22.24 14.28 0.12
C LEU A 17 23.75 14.05 0.17
N ALA A 18 24.18 12.78 0.27
CA ALA A 18 25.58 12.42 0.52
C ALA A 18 26.22 11.49 -0.54
N GLY A 19 25.42 10.91 -1.44
CA GLY A 19 25.89 10.12 -2.57
C GLY A 19 25.34 10.67 -3.89
N MET A 20 25.56 9.98 -5.01
CA MET A 20 25.07 10.48 -6.30
C MET A 20 23.54 10.58 -6.35
N ARG A 21 23.03 11.63 -6.98
CA ARG A 21 21.59 11.83 -7.17
C ARG A 21 20.99 10.81 -8.15
N GLY A 22 21.75 10.40 -9.17
CA GLY A 22 21.37 9.32 -10.10
C GLY A 22 20.72 9.79 -11.40
N LEU A 23 20.02 8.87 -12.06
CA LEU A 23 19.33 9.10 -13.33
C LEU A 23 18.01 9.84 -13.11
N MET A 24 17.64 10.71 -14.06
CA MET A 24 16.40 11.50 -14.02
C MET A 24 15.48 11.09 -15.16
N ALA A 25 14.16 11.20 -14.95
CA ALA A 25 13.18 10.96 -16.00
C ALA A 25 12.87 12.26 -16.76
N LYS A 26 12.70 12.14 -18.08
CA LYS A 26 12.13 13.18 -18.94
C LYS A 26 10.62 13.32 -18.70
N PRO A 27 9.98 14.41 -19.15
CA PRO A 27 8.53 14.60 -19.03
C PRO A 27 7.70 13.50 -19.73
N ASP A 28 8.24 12.84 -20.75
CA ASP A 28 7.60 11.70 -21.41
C ASP A 28 7.71 10.38 -20.61
N GLY A 29 8.53 10.34 -19.55
CA GLY A 29 8.78 9.17 -18.72
C GLY A 29 10.02 8.36 -19.11
N SER A 30 10.67 8.67 -20.24
CA SER A 30 11.94 8.06 -20.61
C SER A 30 13.07 8.48 -19.65
N ILE A 31 14.05 7.60 -19.45
CA ILE A 31 15.20 7.89 -18.57
C ILE A 31 16.26 8.66 -19.35
N ILE A 32 16.81 9.70 -18.75
CA ILE A 32 17.97 10.43 -19.28
C ILE A 32 19.22 9.61 -18.98
N GLU A 33 19.94 9.19 -20.01
CA GLU A 33 21.10 8.30 -19.90
C GLU A 33 22.29 8.95 -19.16
N THR A 34 22.36 10.28 -19.13
CA THR A 34 23.40 11.02 -18.41
C THR A 34 23.01 11.20 -16.93
N PRO A 35 23.71 10.55 -15.98
CA PRO A 35 23.37 10.66 -14.57
C PRO A 35 23.84 11.98 -13.95
N ILE A 36 23.16 12.41 -12.88
CA ILE A 36 23.66 13.45 -11.99
C ILE A 36 24.58 12.78 -10.95
N THR A 37 25.88 12.95 -11.15
CA THR A 37 26.93 12.39 -10.27
C THR A 37 27.09 13.17 -8.97
N ALA A 38 26.85 14.48 -9.01
CA ALA A 38 26.93 15.35 -7.84
C ALA A 38 25.78 15.12 -6.85
N ASN A 39 26.04 15.44 -5.59
CA ASN A 39 25.06 15.39 -4.51
C ASN A 39 24.66 16.79 -4.03
N PHE A 40 23.64 16.88 -3.17
CA PHE A 40 23.17 18.18 -2.68
C PHE A 40 24.17 18.92 -1.78
N ARG A 41 25.12 18.22 -1.16
CA ARG A 41 26.19 18.83 -0.37
C ARG A 41 27.26 19.47 -1.26
N GLU A 42 27.58 18.85 -2.40
CA GLU A 42 28.53 19.33 -3.40
C GLU A 42 27.95 20.45 -4.27
N GLY A 43 26.63 20.45 -4.45
CA GLY A 43 25.92 21.40 -5.30
C GLY A 43 25.73 20.87 -6.73
N LEU A 44 24.75 21.44 -7.43
CA LEU A 44 24.41 21.06 -8.80
C LEU A 44 24.83 22.18 -9.75
N ASN A 45 25.47 21.82 -10.86
CA ASN A 45 25.73 22.78 -11.93
C ASN A 45 24.43 23.13 -12.69
N VAL A 46 24.47 24.17 -13.52
CA VAL A 46 23.29 24.69 -14.24
C VAL A 46 22.55 23.61 -15.04
N LEU A 47 23.29 22.76 -15.76
CA LEU A 47 22.71 21.70 -16.58
C LEU A 47 22.05 20.61 -15.72
N GLN A 48 22.72 20.14 -14.67
CA GLN A 48 22.20 19.13 -13.75
C GLN A 48 20.96 19.64 -13.01
N TYR A 49 20.99 20.90 -12.58
CA TYR A 49 19.84 21.53 -11.94
C TYR A 49 18.67 21.62 -12.93
N PHE A 50 18.90 22.10 -14.16
CA PHE A 50 17.87 22.18 -15.20
C PHE A 50 17.25 20.81 -15.49
N ILE A 51 18.07 19.77 -15.68
CA ILE A 51 17.59 18.39 -15.89
C ILE A 51 16.72 17.91 -14.72
N SER A 52 17.10 18.24 -13.48
CA SER A 52 16.35 17.85 -12.28
C SER A 52 14.94 18.47 -12.20
N THR A 53 14.69 19.57 -12.91
CA THR A 53 13.39 20.25 -12.90
C THR A 53 12.30 19.50 -13.67
N HIS A 54 12.65 18.71 -14.68
CA HIS A 54 11.67 17.98 -15.49
C HIS A 54 10.88 16.97 -14.65
N GLY A 55 11.59 16.10 -13.94
CA GLY A 55 10.98 15.12 -13.04
C GLY A 55 10.23 15.77 -11.89
N ALA A 56 10.78 16.86 -11.31
CA ALA A 56 10.14 17.58 -10.22
C ALA A 56 8.81 18.22 -10.64
N ARG A 57 8.78 18.92 -11.78
CA ARG A 57 7.57 19.57 -12.31
C ARG A 57 6.50 18.55 -12.70
N LYS A 58 6.89 17.47 -13.39
CA LYS A 58 5.96 16.38 -13.72
C LYS A 58 5.40 15.73 -12.45
N GLY A 59 6.26 15.44 -11.47
CA GLY A 59 5.82 14.88 -10.18
C GLY A 59 4.80 15.77 -9.48
N LEU A 60 5.04 17.07 -9.39
CA LEU A 60 4.10 18.03 -8.78
C LEU A 60 2.77 18.10 -9.54
N ALA A 61 2.82 18.15 -10.88
CA ALA A 61 1.62 18.15 -11.72
C ALA A 61 0.82 16.84 -11.58
N ASP A 62 1.50 15.70 -11.62
CA ASP A 62 0.89 14.38 -11.48
C ASP A 62 0.27 14.21 -10.09
N THR A 63 0.93 14.70 -9.03
CA THR A 63 0.36 14.69 -7.67
C THR A 63 -0.92 15.51 -7.63
N ALA A 64 -0.91 16.73 -8.17
CA ALA A 64 -2.11 17.58 -8.20
C ALA A 64 -3.26 16.93 -8.99
N LEU A 65 -2.98 16.33 -10.15
CA LEU A 65 -3.98 15.62 -10.95
C LEU A 65 -4.51 14.37 -10.23
N LYS A 66 -3.62 13.58 -9.60
CA LYS A 66 -4.00 12.38 -8.85
C LYS A 66 -4.84 12.72 -7.63
N THR A 67 -4.59 13.85 -6.96
CA THR A 67 -5.44 14.33 -5.86
C THR A 67 -6.89 14.54 -6.33
N ALA A 68 -7.10 15.14 -7.50
CA ALA A 68 -8.44 15.33 -8.06
C ALA A 68 -9.12 13.98 -8.38
N ASN A 69 -8.38 13.05 -9.00
CA ASN A 69 -8.89 11.72 -9.34
C ASN A 69 -9.27 10.90 -8.09
N SER A 70 -8.43 10.93 -7.05
CA SER A 70 -8.72 10.25 -5.78
C SER A 70 -9.96 10.85 -5.12
N GLY A 71 -10.09 12.18 -5.08
CA GLY A 71 -11.28 12.84 -4.53
C GLY A 71 -12.56 12.50 -5.29
N TYR A 72 -12.50 12.47 -6.63
CA TYR A 72 -13.62 12.05 -7.47
C TYR A 72 -14.01 10.59 -7.23
N LEU A 73 -13.02 9.69 -7.13
CA LEU A 73 -13.27 8.28 -6.82
C LEU A 73 -13.94 8.12 -5.45
N THR A 74 -13.44 8.79 -4.41
CA THR A 74 -14.04 8.75 -3.07
C THR A 74 -15.48 9.24 -3.11
N ARG A 75 -15.77 10.33 -3.83
CA ARG A 75 -17.15 10.81 -4.01
C ARG A 75 -18.03 9.73 -4.64
N ARG A 76 -17.60 9.10 -5.73
CA ARG A 76 -18.37 8.04 -6.39
C ARG A 76 -18.61 6.83 -5.50
N LEU A 77 -17.60 6.46 -4.70
CA LEU A 77 -17.74 5.36 -3.73
C LEU A 77 -18.77 5.70 -2.65
N VAL A 78 -18.75 6.93 -2.14
CA VAL A 78 -19.75 7.41 -1.17
C VAL A 78 -21.14 7.45 -1.79
N ASP A 79 -21.28 7.98 -3.01
CA ASP A 79 -22.59 8.07 -3.69
C ASP A 79 -23.25 6.68 -3.86
N VAL A 80 -22.47 5.61 -3.99
CA VAL A 80 -22.98 4.23 -4.11
C VAL A 80 -23.23 3.58 -2.75
N ALA A 81 -22.38 3.85 -1.75
CA ALA A 81 -22.40 3.15 -0.46
C ALA A 81 -23.12 3.92 0.67
N GLN A 82 -23.59 5.14 0.44
CA GLN A 82 -24.16 6.01 1.48
C GLN A 82 -25.38 5.42 2.20
N ASP A 83 -26.16 4.57 1.53
CA ASP A 83 -27.37 3.97 2.10
C ASP A 83 -27.09 2.62 2.80
N LEU A 84 -25.83 2.18 2.88
CA LEU A 84 -25.44 0.94 3.54
C LEU A 84 -25.27 1.15 5.05
N VAL A 85 -26.22 0.63 5.83
CA VAL A 85 -26.25 0.70 7.29
C VAL A 85 -26.48 -0.69 7.87
N VAL A 86 -25.84 -1.00 9.01
CA VAL A 86 -26.08 -2.25 9.76
C VAL A 86 -27.41 -2.12 10.51
N THR A 87 -28.39 -2.94 10.15
CA THR A 87 -29.75 -2.89 10.72
C THR A 87 -30.09 -4.06 11.64
N GLU A 88 -29.32 -5.14 11.59
CA GLU A 88 -29.57 -6.39 12.31
C GLU A 88 -28.24 -7.03 12.72
N ASP A 89 -28.24 -7.77 13.84
CA ASP A 89 -27.03 -8.40 14.41
C ASP A 89 -26.63 -9.70 13.69
N ASP A 90 -27.60 -10.52 13.25
CA ASP A 90 -27.35 -11.76 12.50
C ASP A 90 -28.48 -12.00 11.49
N CYS A 91 -28.14 -12.02 10.19
CA CYS A 91 -29.08 -12.34 9.12
C CYS A 91 -29.32 -13.86 8.93
N GLY A 92 -28.62 -14.70 9.69
CA GLY A 92 -28.75 -16.16 9.69
C GLY A 92 -28.13 -16.86 8.48
N THR A 93 -27.41 -16.14 7.61
CA THR A 93 -26.85 -16.74 6.40
C THR A 93 -25.78 -17.80 6.71
N HIS A 94 -25.74 -18.82 5.86
CA HIS A 94 -24.69 -19.84 5.85
C HIS A 94 -23.67 -19.59 4.73
N GLU A 95 -23.91 -18.60 3.87
CA GLU A 95 -23.01 -18.27 2.77
C GLU A 95 -21.81 -17.47 3.28
N GLY A 96 -20.63 -17.82 2.79
CA GLY A 96 -19.38 -17.15 3.11
C GLY A 96 -18.42 -17.17 1.93
N ILE A 97 -17.35 -16.40 2.05
CA ILE A 97 -16.27 -16.35 1.06
C ILE A 97 -15.05 -17.06 1.65
N MET A 98 -14.48 -18.01 0.91
CA MET A 98 -13.26 -18.70 1.30
C MET A 98 -12.08 -17.73 1.33
N MET A 99 -11.51 -17.53 2.52
CA MET A 99 -10.35 -16.66 2.72
C MET A 99 -9.06 -17.45 2.65
N THR A 100 -8.12 -16.98 1.83
CA THR A 100 -6.78 -17.58 1.65
C THR A 100 -5.72 -16.48 1.74
N PRO A 101 -4.46 -16.81 2.09
CA PRO A 101 -3.39 -15.82 1.96
C PRO A 101 -3.23 -15.38 0.50
N VAL A 102 -2.89 -14.11 0.27
CA VAL A 102 -2.60 -13.59 -1.07
C VAL A 102 -1.15 -13.92 -1.39
N ILE A 103 -0.95 -14.86 -2.32
CA ILE A 103 0.37 -15.31 -2.77
C ILE A 103 0.59 -14.79 -4.18
N GLU A 104 1.60 -13.95 -4.35
CA GLU A 104 2.00 -13.41 -5.67
C GLU A 104 3.48 -13.72 -5.90
N GLY A 105 3.78 -14.48 -6.96
CA GLY A 105 5.16 -14.79 -7.35
C GLY A 105 5.94 -15.66 -6.34
N GLY A 106 5.25 -16.39 -5.46
CA GLY A 106 5.86 -17.22 -4.42
C GLY A 106 6.01 -16.53 -3.06
N ASP A 107 5.81 -15.21 -3.01
CA ASP A 107 5.81 -14.44 -1.77
C ASP A 107 4.39 -14.30 -1.23
N VAL A 108 4.23 -14.49 0.09
CA VAL A 108 2.99 -14.14 0.79
C VAL A 108 2.94 -12.62 0.93
N LYS A 109 2.10 -11.96 0.12
CA LYS A 109 1.89 -10.50 0.17
C LYS A 109 1.02 -10.09 1.34
N GLU A 110 -0.02 -10.87 1.60
CA GLU A 110 -0.95 -10.64 2.71
C GLU A 110 -1.24 -11.97 3.40
N PRO A 111 -0.85 -12.13 4.68
CA PRO A 111 -1.05 -13.37 5.41
C PRO A 111 -2.53 -13.58 5.76
N LEU A 112 -2.94 -14.84 5.93
CA LEU A 112 -4.32 -15.19 6.26
C LEU A 112 -4.80 -14.46 7.52
N ARG A 113 -3.95 -14.35 8.53
CA ARG A 113 -4.23 -13.66 9.80
C ARG A 113 -4.73 -12.24 9.63
N ASP A 114 -4.16 -11.47 8.71
CA ASP A 114 -4.56 -10.08 8.52
C ASP A 114 -5.88 -9.99 7.75
N ARG A 115 -6.17 -10.97 6.89
CA ARG A 115 -7.43 -11.05 6.13
C ARG A 115 -8.62 -11.52 6.96
N VAL A 116 -8.42 -12.42 7.91
CA VAL A 116 -9.50 -12.99 8.75
C VAL A 116 -9.77 -12.17 10.01
N LEU A 117 -8.84 -11.32 10.43
CA LEU A 117 -8.99 -10.54 11.66
C LEU A 117 -10.27 -9.68 11.65
N GLY A 118 -11.11 -9.86 12.66
CA GLY A 118 -12.35 -9.09 12.83
C GLY A 118 -13.52 -9.58 11.96
N ARG A 119 -13.36 -10.67 11.20
CA ARG A 119 -14.46 -11.35 10.50
C ARG A 119 -15.11 -12.40 11.40
N VAL A 120 -16.28 -12.89 10.98
CA VAL A 120 -17.02 -13.98 11.64
C VAL A 120 -16.94 -15.25 10.79
N THR A 121 -16.79 -16.40 11.43
CA THR A 121 -16.78 -17.72 10.76
C THR A 121 -18.15 -18.10 10.22
N ALA A 122 -18.23 -18.43 8.93
CA ALA A 122 -19.46 -18.92 8.30
C ALA A 122 -19.74 -20.40 8.59
N GLU A 123 -18.68 -21.19 8.84
CA GLU A 123 -18.72 -22.63 9.14
C GLU A 123 -17.75 -22.98 10.28
N ASP A 124 -17.90 -24.17 10.85
CA ASP A 124 -16.99 -24.69 11.88
C ASP A 124 -15.59 -24.94 11.26
N VAL A 125 -14.57 -24.31 11.83
CA VAL A 125 -13.17 -24.54 11.43
C VAL A 125 -12.66 -25.74 12.19
N LEU A 126 -12.26 -26.79 11.49
CA LEU A 126 -11.74 -28.01 12.09
C LEU A 126 -10.22 -27.94 12.31
N LYS A 127 -9.75 -28.59 13.37
CA LYS A 127 -8.33 -28.80 13.60
C LYS A 127 -7.75 -29.75 12.53
N PRO A 128 -6.60 -29.43 11.92
CA PRO A 128 -5.96 -30.29 10.94
C PRO A 128 -5.75 -31.71 11.48
N GLY A 129 -6.28 -32.71 10.76
CA GLY A 129 -6.11 -34.13 11.11
C GLY A 129 -7.04 -34.68 12.19
N THR A 130 -8.00 -33.89 12.69
CA THR A 130 -9.01 -34.35 13.67
C THR A 130 -10.41 -33.90 13.29
N ALA A 131 -11.44 -34.52 13.87
CA ALA A 131 -12.82 -34.05 13.76
C ALA A 131 -13.18 -32.99 14.81
N ASP A 132 -12.18 -32.50 15.56
CA ASP A 132 -12.38 -31.50 16.61
C ASP A 132 -12.56 -30.11 16.02
N ILE A 133 -13.57 -29.39 16.50
CA ILE A 133 -13.82 -27.99 16.15
C ILE A 133 -12.75 -27.11 16.81
N LEU A 134 -11.96 -26.40 15.99
CA LEU A 134 -11.02 -25.38 16.44
C LEU A 134 -11.76 -24.06 16.73
N VAL A 135 -12.67 -23.67 15.85
CA VAL A 135 -13.45 -22.44 15.96
C VAL A 135 -14.88 -22.75 15.54
N PRO A 136 -15.88 -22.55 16.42
CA PRO A 136 -17.26 -22.76 16.04
C PRO A 136 -17.72 -21.69 15.04
N ARG A 137 -18.77 -22.00 14.29
CA ARG A 137 -19.50 -21.04 13.47
C ARG A 137 -20.00 -19.84 14.28
N ASN A 138 -20.18 -18.71 13.61
CA ASN A 138 -20.65 -17.44 14.18
C ASN A 138 -19.74 -16.91 15.30
N HIS A 139 -18.46 -17.27 15.26
CA HIS A 139 -17.45 -16.77 16.19
C HIS A 139 -16.55 -15.75 15.51
N ALA A 140 -16.25 -14.66 16.22
CA ALA A 140 -15.33 -13.64 15.72
C ALA A 140 -13.90 -14.20 15.68
N ALA A 141 -13.26 -14.13 14.51
CA ALA A 141 -11.86 -14.47 14.34
C ALA A 141 -11.00 -13.41 15.04
N ALA A 142 -10.61 -13.70 16.29
CA ALA A 142 -9.65 -12.92 17.05
C ALA A 142 -8.22 -13.21 16.56
N ARG A 143 -7.26 -12.35 16.94
CA ARG A 143 -5.82 -12.47 16.59
C ARG A 143 -5.18 -13.83 16.92
N THR A 144 -5.82 -14.64 17.76
CA THR A 144 -5.37 -15.94 18.25
C THR A 144 -5.82 -17.11 17.37
N VAL A 145 -6.67 -16.85 16.37
CA VAL A 145 -7.29 -17.87 15.52
C VAL A 145 -6.67 -17.85 14.11
N VAL A 146 -5.43 -18.31 14.00
CA VAL A 146 -4.79 -18.82 12.76
C VAL A 146 -3.70 -19.81 13.17
#